data_AF-A0AAV6CDU6-F1
#
_entry.id   AF-A0AAV6CDU6-F1
#
_cell.length_a   1.000
_cell.length_b   1.000
_cell.length_c   1.000
_cell.angle_alpha   90.00
_cell.angle_beta   90.00
_cell.angle_gamma   90.00
#
_symmetry.space_group_name_H-M   'P 1'
#
loop_
_entity.id
_entity.type
_entity.pdbx_description
1 polymer ?
#
loop_
_entity_poly.entity_id
_entity_poly.type
_entity_poly.pdbx_seq_one_letter_code
_entity_poly.pdbx_strand_id
1 'polypeptide(L)'
;MKQMHIWLALALSASTALAAEGAGYSNDLSKAEVGKMPEEFLVLDGNFAVAEEGGNKFVELPGAPLETFGFLFGPTEKENIAASARVFTTGKGRRFNTFTVACNGVAGFKLTVAPGKKAVELYKGETLLGTAPIEWKTAKWTQLRVEVKKTADAEWTVRGFVWQEGDTEPKEPTISSVQKEAPSAGRSAVFGMPFAGTPIRFDDLKVTKL
;
A
#
# COMPACT_ATOMS: atom_id res chain seq x y z
N MET A 1 -72.11 -17.77 -5.19
CA MET A 1 -71.42 -17.72 -3.89
C MET A 1 -70.52 -18.95 -3.84
N LYS A 2 -69.19 -18.89 -3.89
CA LYS A 2 -68.27 -18.17 -3.02
C LYS A 2 -66.92 -18.05 -3.77
N GLN A 3 -66.43 -16.84 -3.93
CA GLN A 3 -65.08 -16.54 -4.45
C GLN A 3 -64.04 -17.18 -3.53
N MET A 4 -63.10 -17.94 -4.10
CA MET A 4 -61.93 -18.46 -3.38
C MET A 4 -60.72 -17.62 -3.79
N HIS A 5 -60.42 -16.61 -3.00
CA HIS A 5 -59.12 -15.95 -2.98
C HIS A 5 -58.30 -16.58 -1.88
N ILE A 6 -56.96 -16.45 -1.95
CA ILE A 6 -55.95 -16.46 -0.85
C ILE A 6 -54.77 -17.38 -1.19
N TRP A 7 -53.47 -17.04 -1.13
CA TRP A 7 -52.65 -15.80 -1.13
C TRP A 7 -51.26 -16.27 -1.62
N LEU A 8 -50.59 -15.53 -2.49
CA LEU A 8 -49.18 -15.79 -2.85
C LEU A 8 -48.31 -15.14 -1.77
N ALA A 9 -47.69 -15.93 -0.90
CA ALA A 9 -46.74 -15.44 0.09
C ALA A 9 -45.40 -15.13 -0.60
N LEU A 10 -45.14 -13.84 -0.85
CA LEU A 10 -43.84 -13.36 -1.29
C LEU A 10 -42.89 -13.38 -0.08
N ALA A 11 -42.03 -14.40 0.01
CA ALA A 11 -40.99 -14.46 1.02
C ALA A 11 -39.92 -13.40 0.70
N LEU A 12 -40.01 -12.26 1.38
CA LEU A 12 -39.01 -11.21 1.35
C LEU A 12 -37.79 -11.70 2.15
N SER A 13 -36.80 -12.26 1.46
CA SER A 13 -35.51 -12.59 2.07
C SER A 13 -34.78 -11.28 2.41
N ALA A 14 -34.89 -10.85 3.66
CA ALA A 14 -34.07 -9.80 4.21
C ALA A 14 -32.63 -10.30 4.31
N SER A 15 -31.79 -9.92 3.35
CA SER A 15 -30.34 -10.06 3.45
C SER A 15 -29.85 -9.11 4.54
N THR A 16 -29.70 -9.62 5.76
CA THR A 16 -28.94 -8.93 6.80
C THR A 16 -27.49 -8.86 6.34
N ALA A 17 -27.07 -7.70 5.85
CA ALA A 17 -25.65 -7.38 5.72
C ALA A 17 -25.07 -7.42 7.14
N LEU A 18 -24.26 -8.43 7.44
CA LEU A 18 -23.36 -8.34 8.58
C LEU A 18 -22.44 -7.16 8.33
N ALA A 19 -22.63 -6.09 9.09
CA ALA A 19 -21.63 -5.05 9.22
C ALA A 19 -20.38 -5.69 9.82
N ALA A 20 -19.28 -5.69 9.05
CA ALA A 20 -17.98 -6.14 9.52
C ALA A 20 -17.38 -5.06 10.43
N GLU A 21 -17.77 -5.05 11.71
CA GLU A 21 -16.97 -4.39 12.75
C GLU A 21 -15.63 -5.13 12.88
N GLY A 22 -14.53 -4.45 12.52
CA GLY A 22 -13.16 -4.96 12.67
C GLY A 22 -12.37 -5.17 11.36
N ALA A 23 -12.96 -4.92 10.19
CA ALA A 23 -12.27 -5.14 8.92
C ALA A 23 -11.24 -4.05 8.62
N GLY A 24 -9.97 -4.44 8.43
CA GLY A 24 -8.94 -3.55 7.88
C GLY A 24 -9.34 -3.02 6.50
N TYR A 25 -8.70 -1.94 6.06
CA TYR A 25 -8.89 -1.38 4.73
C TYR A 25 -8.18 -2.24 3.67
N SER A 26 -8.83 -2.46 2.52
CA SER A 26 -8.25 -3.13 1.36
C SER A 26 -8.83 -2.59 0.05
N ASN A 27 -7.97 -2.31 -0.92
CA ASN A 27 -8.36 -1.95 -2.29
C ASN A 27 -7.41 -2.60 -3.30
N ASP A 28 -7.97 -3.47 -4.14
CA ASP A 28 -7.31 -4.20 -5.25
C ASP A 28 -7.66 -3.62 -6.63
N LEU A 29 -8.30 -2.45 -6.64
CA LEU A 29 -8.67 -1.67 -7.82
C LEU A 29 -9.60 -2.37 -8.82
N SER A 30 -10.10 -3.58 -8.51
CA SER A 30 -11.00 -4.35 -9.38
C SER A 30 -12.25 -3.55 -9.81
N LYS A 31 -12.76 -2.74 -8.88
CA LYS A 31 -13.95 -1.89 -9.06
C LYS A 31 -13.64 -0.49 -9.59
N ALA A 32 -12.36 -0.13 -9.75
CA ALA A 32 -11.99 1.21 -10.18
C ALA A 32 -12.25 1.43 -11.68
N GLU A 33 -12.54 2.67 -12.04
CA GLU A 33 -12.66 3.10 -13.44
C GLU A 33 -11.26 3.33 -14.04
N VAL A 34 -11.00 2.75 -15.21
CA VAL A 34 -9.73 2.96 -15.93
C VAL A 34 -9.61 4.44 -16.34
N GLY A 35 -8.40 4.98 -16.22
CA GLY A 35 -8.07 6.36 -16.52
C GLY A 35 -8.34 7.34 -15.38
N LYS A 36 -8.90 6.89 -14.24
CA LYS A 36 -9.21 7.74 -13.09
C LYS A 36 -8.64 7.19 -11.80
N MET A 37 -8.28 8.07 -10.89
CA MET A 37 -7.96 7.68 -9.51
C MET A 37 -9.26 7.44 -8.73
N PRO A 38 -9.34 6.38 -7.89
CA PRO A 38 -10.41 6.23 -6.92
C PRO A 38 -10.56 7.48 -6.05
N GLU A 39 -11.80 7.94 -5.84
CA GLU A 39 -12.09 9.17 -5.08
C GLU A 39 -11.59 9.12 -3.63
N GLU A 40 -11.46 7.92 -3.07
CA GLU A 40 -10.91 7.71 -1.73
C GLU A 40 -9.40 7.98 -1.65
N PHE A 41 -8.68 8.00 -2.77
CA PHE A 41 -7.25 8.34 -2.79
C PHE A 41 -7.05 9.84 -2.82
N LEU A 42 -6.15 10.33 -1.95
CA LEU A 42 -5.70 11.71 -2.00
C LEU A 42 -4.37 11.76 -2.73
N VAL A 43 -4.38 12.16 -4.00
CA VAL A 43 -3.16 12.43 -4.76
C VAL A 43 -2.47 13.66 -4.17
N LEU A 44 -1.19 13.50 -3.79
CA LEU A 44 -0.37 14.59 -3.27
C LEU A 44 0.24 15.38 -4.42
N ASP A 45 0.77 14.65 -5.40
CA ASP A 45 1.29 15.14 -6.67
C ASP A 45 1.47 13.95 -7.63
N GLY A 46 1.61 14.22 -8.93
CA GLY A 46 1.87 13.24 -9.99
C GLY A 46 0.63 12.83 -10.77
N ASN A 47 0.86 12.43 -12.02
CA ASN A 47 -0.20 12.06 -12.97
C ASN A 47 -0.63 10.59 -12.81
N PHE A 48 -1.06 10.22 -11.61
CA PHE A 48 -1.55 8.87 -11.34
C PHE A 48 -2.89 8.60 -12.05
N ALA A 49 -3.04 7.39 -12.59
CA ALA A 49 -4.31 6.92 -13.12
C ALA A 49 -4.41 5.40 -12.98
N VAL A 50 -5.63 4.87 -12.86
CA VAL A 50 -5.85 3.42 -12.97
C VAL A 50 -5.64 2.98 -14.41
N ALA A 51 -4.83 1.97 -14.62
CA ALA A 51 -4.62 1.29 -15.89
C ALA A 51 -4.99 -0.19 -15.74
N GLU A 52 -5.11 -0.90 -16.87
CA GLU A 52 -5.45 -2.32 -16.91
C GLU A 52 -4.50 -3.07 -17.85
N GLU A 53 -3.96 -4.19 -17.39
CA GLU A 53 -3.16 -5.11 -18.20
C GLU A 53 -3.49 -6.56 -17.82
N GLY A 54 -3.79 -7.40 -18.80
CA GLY A 54 -4.09 -8.81 -18.56
C GLY A 54 -5.30 -9.05 -17.66
N GLY A 55 -6.26 -8.12 -17.62
CA GLY A 55 -7.45 -8.16 -16.77
C GLY A 55 -7.23 -7.71 -15.32
N ASN A 56 -5.99 -7.33 -14.95
CA ASN A 56 -5.68 -6.77 -13.64
C ASN A 56 -5.60 -5.24 -13.73
N LYS A 57 -6.24 -4.55 -12.77
CA LYS A 57 -6.18 -3.09 -12.65
C LYS A 57 -5.15 -2.68 -11.61
N PHE A 58 -4.46 -1.59 -11.88
CA PHE A 58 -3.44 -1.03 -10.99
C PHE A 58 -3.38 0.49 -11.15
N VAL A 59 -2.91 1.20 -10.13
CA VAL A 59 -2.58 2.62 -10.25
C VAL A 59 -1.19 2.73 -10.91
N GLU A 60 -1.09 3.45 -12.01
CA GLU A 60 0.17 3.71 -12.71
C GLU A 60 0.65 5.14 -12.48
N LEU A 61 1.91 5.28 -12.11
CA LEU A 61 2.68 6.52 -12.16
C LEU A 61 3.54 6.52 -13.43
N PRO A 62 3.41 7.54 -14.29
CA PRO A 62 4.23 7.64 -15.50
C PRO A 62 5.74 7.71 -15.23
N GLY A 63 6.53 7.36 -16.25
CA GLY A 63 8.00 7.39 -16.20
C GLY A 63 8.64 8.79 -16.14
N ALA A 64 7.84 9.86 -16.19
CA ALA A 64 8.28 11.25 -16.18
C ALA A 64 7.19 12.15 -15.58
N PRO A 65 7.55 13.27 -14.91
CA PRO A 65 8.90 13.79 -14.65
C PRO A 65 9.72 12.91 -13.68
N LEU A 66 11.01 13.19 -13.51
CA LEU A 66 11.90 12.43 -12.61
C LEU A 66 11.92 12.99 -11.18
N GLU A 67 10.74 13.12 -10.58
CA GLU A 67 10.55 13.63 -9.22
C GLU A 67 9.95 12.55 -8.31
N THR A 68 9.61 12.90 -7.07
CA THR A 68 8.91 11.98 -6.15
C THR A 68 7.44 12.33 -6.08
N PHE A 69 6.60 11.36 -6.43
CA PHE A 69 5.15 11.51 -6.45
C PHE A 69 4.51 10.53 -5.48
N GLY A 70 3.30 10.81 -5.02
CA GLY A 70 2.60 9.91 -4.11
C GLY A 70 1.12 10.22 -3.94
N PHE A 71 0.42 9.25 -3.37
CA PHE A 71 -0.97 9.41 -2.96
C PHE A 71 -1.21 8.70 -1.62
N LEU A 72 -2.21 9.18 -0.88
CA LEU A 72 -2.66 8.59 0.37
C LEU A 72 -3.83 7.64 0.13
N PHE A 73 -3.87 6.57 0.91
CA PHE A 73 -4.94 5.57 0.89
C PHE A 73 -5.32 5.13 2.31
N GLY A 74 -6.50 4.51 2.42
CA GLY A 74 -7.00 3.99 3.70
C GLY A 74 -7.33 5.06 4.75
N PRO A 75 -7.76 4.64 5.95
CA PRO A 75 -8.13 5.53 7.05
C PRO A 75 -6.90 6.13 7.74
N THR A 76 -7.15 7.14 8.58
CA THR A 76 -6.14 7.70 9.50
C THR A 76 -5.89 6.73 10.64
N GLU A 77 -4.65 6.33 10.83
CA GLU A 77 -4.23 5.36 11.84
C GLU A 77 -3.00 5.85 12.60
N LYS A 78 -2.78 5.34 13.81
CA LYS A 78 -1.67 5.77 14.69
C LYS A 78 -0.67 4.65 15.02
N GLU A 79 -1.14 3.55 15.57
CA GLU A 79 -0.30 2.48 16.08
C GLU A 79 -1.04 1.15 16.06
N ASN A 80 -0.28 0.05 16.17
CA ASN A 80 -0.77 -1.32 16.02
C ASN A 80 -1.41 -1.54 14.65
N ILE A 81 -0.70 -1.08 13.62
CA ILE A 81 -1.13 -1.14 12.22
C ILE A 81 -0.02 -1.59 11.29
N ALA A 82 -0.43 -2.17 10.17
CA ALA A 82 0.40 -2.43 9.01
C ALA A 82 -0.17 -1.72 7.78
N ALA A 83 0.70 -1.13 6.96
CA ALA A 83 0.37 -0.67 5.62
C ALA A 83 1.11 -1.52 4.59
N SER A 84 0.44 -1.93 3.52
CA SER A 84 1.06 -2.71 2.44
C SER A 84 0.57 -2.32 1.06
N ALA A 85 1.40 -2.62 0.06
CA ALA A 85 1.09 -2.53 -1.35
C ALA A 85 1.99 -3.51 -2.13
N ARG A 86 1.53 -3.95 -3.30
CA ARG A 86 2.43 -4.52 -4.32
C ARG A 86 2.85 -3.43 -5.30
N VAL A 87 4.10 -3.49 -5.72
CA VAL A 87 4.69 -2.55 -6.67
C VAL A 87 5.34 -3.30 -7.83
N PHE A 88 5.02 -2.91 -9.05
CA PHE A 88 5.69 -3.39 -10.25
C PHE A 88 6.43 -2.24 -10.92
N THR A 89 7.69 -2.47 -11.26
CA THR A 89 8.46 -1.52 -12.04
C THR A 89 9.63 -2.18 -12.75
N THR A 90 10.24 -1.45 -13.67
CA THR A 90 11.39 -1.90 -14.47
C THR A 90 12.60 -0.99 -14.28
N GLY A 91 13.80 -1.55 -14.40
CA GLY A 91 15.03 -0.78 -14.58
C GLY A 91 15.32 -0.51 -16.05
N LYS A 92 16.13 0.51 -16.33
CA LYS A 92 16.68 0.80 -17.67
C LYS A 92 18.19 1.01 -17.59
N GLY A 93 18.94 -0.02 -17.96
CA GLY A 93 20.39 -0.04 -17.80
C GLY A 93 20.78 0.06 -16.33
N ARG A 94 21.51 1.10 -15.94
CA ARG A 94 21.90 1.38 -14.55
C ARG A 94 20.91 2.26 -13.78
N ARG A 95 19.80 2.66 -14.40
CA ARG A 95 18.77 3.50 -13.77
C ARG A 95 17.64 2.63 -13.25
N PHE A 96 17.22 2.91 -12.02
CA PHE A 96 16.18 2.18 -11.32
C PHE A 96 15.22 3.14 -10.67
N ASN A 97 13.93 2.79 -10.69
CA ASN A 97 12.91 3.50 -9.96
C ASN A 97 13.01 3.20 -8.46
N THR A 98 12.71 4.19 -7.62
CA THR A 98 12.56 4.00 -6.18
C THR A 98 11.06 3.99 -5.85
N PHE A 99 10.65 3.12 -4.92
CA PHE A 99 9.24 3.02 -4.53
C PHE A 99 9.11 2.74 -3.04
N THR A 100 7.99 3.19 -2.46
CA THR A 100 7.80 3.27 -1.02
C THR A 100 6.38 2.91 -0.64
N VAL A 101 6.24 2.22 0.49
CA VAL A 101 5.00 2.14 1.28
C VAL A 101 5.23 2.85 2.60
N ALA A 102 4.26 3.64 3.04
CA ALA A 102 4.35 4.45 4.25
C ALA A 102 3.07 4.36 5.09
N CYS A 103 3.23 4.62 6.38
CA CYS A 103 2.16 4.77 7.35
C CYS A 103 2.38 6.03 8.20
N ASN A 104 1.36 6.46 8.95
CA ASN A 104 1.41 7.65 9.82
C ASN A 104 1.58 8.99 9.08
N GLY A 105 1.03 9.08 7.87
CA GLY A 105 1.02 10.29 7.05
C GLY A 105 2.30 10.50 6.21
N VAL A 106 2.35 11.61 5.48
CA VAL A 106 3.42 11.92 4.52
C VAL A 106 4.80 11.99 5.16
N ALA A 107 4.88 12.49 6.40
CA ALA A 107 6.11 12.57 7.19
C ALA A 107 6.26 11.38 8.18
N GLY A 108 5.46 10.33 8.03
CA GLY A 108 5.48 9.16 8.90
C GLY A 108 6.60 8.17 8.57
N PHE A 109 6.38 6.90 8.88
CA PHE A 109 7.37 5.85 8.61
C PHE A 109 7.28 5.35 7.19
N LYS A 110 8.42 5.29 6.50
CA LYS A 110 8.52 4.92 5.08
C LYS A 110 9.45 3.73 4.91
N LEU A 111 8.92 2.66 4.32
CA LEU A 111 9.70 1.53 3.84
C LEU A 111 9.97 1.73 2.35
N THR A 112 11.23 2.02 2.03
CA THR A 112 11.65 2.41 0.68
C THR A 112 12.53 1.32 0.10
N VAL A 113 12.19 0.83 -1.09
CA VAL A 113 13.09 -0.02 -1.89
C VAL A 113 13.81 0.88 -2.88
N ALA A 114 15.14 0.90 -2.81
CA ALA A 114 16.01 1.69 -3.67
C ALA A 114 16.94 0.74 -4.45
N PRO A 115 16.49 0.14 -5.58
CA PRO A 115 17.26 -0.87 -6.30
C PRO A 115 18.61 -0.35 -6.81
N GLY A 116 18.68 0.94 -7.18
CA GLY A 116 19.94 1.58 -7.58
C GLY A 116 21.01 1.62 -6.48
N LYS A 117 20.58 1.57 -5.21
CA LYS A 117 21.46 1.44 -4.03
C LYS A 117 21.62 0.00 -3.55
N LYS A 118 20.91 -0.97 -4.16
CA LYS A 118 20.79 -2.36 -3.68
C LYS A 118 20.35 -2.45 -2.21
N ALA A 119 19.42 -1.57 -1.82
CA ALA A 119 19.03 -1.42 -0.43
C ALA A 119 17.51 -1.27 -0.24
N VAL A 120 17.06 -1.74 0.92
CA VAL A 120 15.82 -1.33 1.57
C VAL A 120 16.19 -0.33 2.66
N GLU A 121 15.51 0.81 2.69
CA GLU A 121 15.75 1.90 3.63
C GLU A 121 14.48 2.13 4.44
N LEU A 122 14.64 2.35 5.75
CA LEU A 122 13.54 2.71 6.65
C LEU A 122 13.73 4.17 7.09
N TYR A 123 12.71 5.01 6.90
CA TYR A 123 12.75 6.42 7.28
C TYR A 123 11.63 6.80 8.25
N LYS A 124 11.84 7.88 9.02
CA LYS A 124 10.79 8.70 9.65
C LYS A 124 10.87 10.10 9.03
N GLY A 125 9.86 10.49 8.25
CA GLY A 125 9.92 11.72 7.46
C GLY A 125 11.04 11.66 6.41
N GLU A 126 12.12 12.40 6.68
CA GLU A 126 13.36 12.41 5.88
C GLU A 126 14.55 11.79 6.63
N THR A 127 14.38 11.46 7.91
CA THR A 127 15.43 10.87 8.75
C THR A 127 15.56 9.39 8.46
N LEU A 128 16.74 8.95 8.02
CA LEU A 128 17.07 7.54 7.84
C LEU A 128 17.21 6.85 9.20
N LEU A 129 16.38 5.83 9.43
CA LEU A 129 16.41 5.00 10.64
C LEU A 129 17.28 3.75 10.47
N GLY A 130 17.47 3.28 9.23
CA GLY A 130 18.34 2.15 8.94
C GLY A 130 18.31 1.74 7.46
N THR A 131 19.22 0.84 7.11
CA THR A 131 19.36 0.28 5.76
C THR A 131 19.63 -1.23 5.84
N ALA A 132 19.11 -2.00 4.91
CA ALA A 132 19.34 -3.42 4.75
C ALA A 132 19.60 -3.76 3.27
N PRO A 133 20.52 -4.68 2.95
CA PRO A 133 20.78 -5.06 1.56
C PRO A 133 19.60 -5.83 0.97
N ILE A 134 19.39 -5.68 -0.35
CA ILE A 134 18.42 -6.48 -1.10
C ILE A 134 18.94 -6.79 -2.50
N GLU A 135 18.70 -8.02 -2.95
CA GLU A 135 18.82 -8.40 -4.36
C GLU A 135 17.47 -8.24 -5.04
N TRP A 136 17.24 -7.07 -5.64
CA TRP A 136 15.97 -6.79 -6.32
C TRP A 136 16.06 -7.07 -7.83
N LYS A 137 15.07 -7.78 -8.37
CA LYS A 137 14.95 -8.14 -9.78
C LYS A 137 13.90 -7.26 -10.47
N THR A 138 14.25 -6.75 -11.65
CA THR A 138 13.36 -5.96 -12.52
C THR A 138 12.18 -6.78 -13.05
N ALA A 139 11.08 -6.09 -13.40
CA ALA A 139 9.90 -6.69 -14.05
C ALA A 139 9.26 -7.81 -13.22
N LYS A 140 9.24 -7.63 -11.89
CA LYS A 140 8.53 -8.49 -10.94
C LYS A 140 7.74 -7.66 -9.96
N TRP A 141 6.56 -8.15 -9.59
CA TRP A 141 5.83 -7.58 -8.47
C TRP A 141 6.65 -7.74 -7.19
N THR A 142 6.71 -6.66 -6.42
CA THR A 142 7.41 -6.58 -5.14
C THR A 142 6.40 -6.19 -4.09
N GLN A 143 6.24 -7.01 -3.07
CA GLN A 143 5.39 -6.74 -1.93
C GLN A 143 6.18 -5.94 -0.89
N LEU A 144 5.55 -4.89 -0.36
CA LEU A 144 6.08 -4.09 0.75
C LEU A 144 5.04 -4.10 1.87
N ARG A 145 5.50 -4.34 3.11
CA ARG A 145 4.69 -4.12 4.32
C ARG A 145 5.51 -3.35 5.36
N VAL A 146 4.98 -2.22 5.82
CA VAL A 146 5.51 -1.48 6.97
C VAL A 146 4.55 -1.59 8.13
N GLU A 147 5.07 -1.91 9.31
CA GLU A 147 4.30 -2.10 10.52
C GLU A 147 4.76 -1.13 11.60
N VAL A 148 3.82 -0.64 12.40
CA VAL A 148 4.08 0.17 13.59
C VAL A 148 3.33 -0.46 14.75
N LYS A 149 4.07 -1.09 15.66
CA LYS A 149 3.53 -1.79 16.82
C LYS A 149 3.94 -1.07 18.09
N LYS A 150 2.99 -0.74 18.96
CA LYS A 150 3.32 -0.28 20.32
C LYS A 150 3.79 -1.49 21.13
N THR A 151 5.00 -1.43 21.67
CA THR A 151 5.63 -2.52 22.43
C THR A 151 5.71 -2.23 23.93
N ALA A 152 5.66 -0.96 24.32
CA ALA A 152 5.50 -0.51 25.70
C ALA A 152 4.86 0.89 25.74
N ASP A 153 4.63 1.46 26.93
CA ASP A 153 3.91 2.75 27.11
C ASP A 153 4.44 3.90 26.25
N ALA A 154 5.78 3.99 26.12
CA ALA A 154 6.49 4.98 25.32
C ALA A 154 7.51 4.31 24.38
N GLU A 155 7.14 3.15 23.83
CA GLU A 155 7.97 2.43 22.87
C GLU A 155 7.14 1.83 21.74
N TRP A 156 7.64 2.01 20.52
CA TRP A 156 7.09 1.41 19.32
C TRP A 156 8.20 0.72 18.55
N THR A 157 7.87 -0.40 17.92
CA THR A 157 8.75 -1.05 16.95
C THR A 157 8.17 -0.85 15.57
N VAL A 158 9.01 -0.36 14.66
CA VAL A 158 8.71 -0.23 13.24
C VAL A 158 9.41 -1.37 12.50
N ARG A 159 8.66 -2.13 11.70
CA ARG A 159 9.16 -3.29 10.97
C ARG A 159 8.84 -3.16 9.48
N GLY A 160 9.83 -3.43 8.64
CA GLY A 160 9.69 -3.45 7.19
C GLY A 160 9.92 -4.85 6.64
N PHE A 161 9.01 -5.30 5.77
CA PHE A 161 9.07 -6.58 5.08
C PHE A 161 9.02 -6.33 3.57
N VAL A 162 9.94 -6.96 2.84
CA VAL A 162 10.02 -6.87 1.38
C VAL A 162 10.25 -8.25 0.79
N TRP A 163 9.47 -8.64 -0.21
CA TRP A 163 9.67 -9.88 -0.98
C TRP A 163 9.15 -9.73 -2.40
N GLN A 164 9.69 -10.50 -3.34
CA GLN A 164 9.26 -10.45 -4.74
C GLN A 164 8.36 -11.64 -5.09
N GLU A 165 7.65 -11.50 -6.20
CA GLU A 165 6.88 -12.57 -6.81
C GLU A 165 7.74 -13.83 -7.03
N GLY A 166 7.23 -14.94 -6.50
CA GLY A 166 7.89 -16.24 -6.46
C GLY A 166 8.62 -16.52 -5.14
N ASP A 167 8.88 -15.51 -4.32
CA ASP A 167 9.49 -15.66 -3.01
C ASP A 167 8.42 -15.91 -1.93
N THR A 168 8.80 -16.60 -0.86
CA THR A 168 7.94 -16.75 0.33
C THR A 168 7.97 -15.47 1.15
N GLU A 169 6.82 -15.07 1.69
CA GLU A 169 6.74 -13.96 2.64
C GLU A 169 7.71 -14.20 3.82
N PRO A 170 8.59 -13.24 4.15
CA PRO A 170 9.59 -13.42 5.19
C PRO A 170 8.92 -13.40 6.57
N LYS A 171 9.32 -14.35 7.43
CA LYS A 171 8.85 -14.43 8.83
C LYS A 171 9.47 -13.35 9.71
N GLU A 172 10.72 -13.01 9.42
CA GLU A 172 11.46 -11.96 10.11
C GLU A 172 11.45 -10.67 9.27
N PRO A 173 11.46 -9.49 9.90
CA PRO A 173 11.50 -8.24 9.17
C PRO A 173 12.82 -8.10 8.41
N THR A 174 12.74 -7.62 7.16
CA THR A 174 13.92 -7.21 6.38
C THR A 174 14.70 -6.11 7.09
N ILE A 175 13.99 -5.22 7.79
CA ILE A 175 14.55 -4.11 8.55
C ILE A 175 13.65 -3.76 9.73
N SER A 176 14.22 -3.34 10.86
CA SER A 176 13.44 -2.87 12.01
C SER A 176 14.11 -1.70 12.74
N SER A 177 13.31 -0.93 13.47
CA SER A 177 13.79 0.18 14.30
C SER A 177 12.88 0.37 15.51
N VAL A 178 13.47 0.63 16.68
CA VAL A 178 12.75 0.99 17.91
C VAL A 178 12.62 2.50 18.00
N GLN A 179 11.44 2.97 18.38
CA GLN A 179 11.06 4.37 18.47
C GLN A 179 10.60 4.68 19.89
N LYS A 180 11.05 5.82 20.42
CA LYS A 180 10.65 6.32 21.76
C LYS A 180 9.73 7.54 21.71
N GLU A 181 9.56 8.09 20.53
CA GLU A 181 8.58 9.15 20.26
C GLU A 181 7.30 8.55 19.70
N ALA A 182 6.15 9.01 20.20
CA ALA A 182 4.87 8.53 19.73
C ALA A 182 4.70 8.82 18.22
N PRO A 183 4.16 7.86 17.45
CA PRO A 183 3.84 8.08 16.05
C PRO A 183 2.71 9.11 15.90
N SER A 184 2.77 9.90 14.83
CA SER A 184 1.66 10.74 14.39
C SER A 184 0.49 9.88 13.91
N ALA A 185 -0.75 10.34 14.13
CA ALA A 185 -1.89 9.76 13.44
C ALA A 185 -1.89 10.24 11.98
N GLY A 186 -2.04 9.34 11.01
CA GLY A 186 -2.09 9.69 9.60
C GLY A 186 -2.50 8.54 8.70
N ARG A 187 -2.95 8.87 7.49
CA ARG A 187 -3.25 7.88 6.45
C ARG A 187 -1.97 7.20 5.96
N SER A 188 -2.11 6.02 5.38
CA SER A 188 -1.03 5.34 4.69
C SER A 188 -0.80 5.98 3.31
N ALA A 189 0.39 5.76 2.75
CA ALA A 189 0.78 6.34 1.47
C ALA A 189 1.64 5.39 0.65
N VAL A 190 1.65 5.59 -0.66
CA VAL A 190 2.72 5.09 -1.52
C VAL A 190 3.44 6.26 -2.17
N PHE A 191 4.73 6.06 -2.45
CA PHE A 191 5.52 7.01 -3.21
C PHE A 191 6.30 6.30 -4.31
N GLY A 192 6.53 7.00 -5.41
CA GLY A 192 7.32 6.55 -6.53
C GLY A 192 8.23 7.65 -7.06
N MET A 193 9.47 7.29 -7.40
CA MET A 193 10.42 8.13 -8.10
C MET A 193 10.84 7.42 -9.40
N PRO A 194 10.31 7.82 -10.57
CA PRO A 194 10.45 7.09 -11.82
C PRO A 194 11.81 7.35 -12.52
N PHE A 195 12.92 7.30 -11.78
CA PHE A 195 14.27 7.64 -12.26
C PHE A 195 14.79 6.81 -13.45
N ALA A 196 14.22 5.61 -13.70
CA ALA A 196 14.49 4.79 -14.87
C ALA A 196 13.82 5.30 -16.16
N GLY A 197 12.90 6.25 -16.08
CA GLY A 197 12.10 6.71 -17.22
C GLY A 197 10.99 5.73 -17.60
N THR A 198 10.67 4.77 -16.73
CA THR A 198 9.63 3.75 -16.93
C THR A 198 8.57 3.86 -15.86
N PRO A 199 7.32 3.43 -16.11
CA PRO A 199 6.25 3.53 -15.12
C PRO A 199 6.51 2.76 -13.82
N ILE A 200 5.80 3.18 -12.77
CA ILE A 200 5.69 2.45 -11.49
C ILE A 200 4.22 2.13 -11.27
N ARG A 201 3.89 0.87 -11.00
CA ARG A 201 2.51 0.41 -10.81
C ARG A 201 2.30 0.00 -9.37
N PHE A 202 1.15 0.36 -8.81
CA PHE A 202 0.75 0.08 -7.43
C PHE A 202 -0.59 -0.65 -7.41
N ASP A 203 -0.69 -1.68 -6.59
CA ASP A 203 -1.90 -2.49 -6.44
C ASP A 203 -1.95 -3.12 -5.03
N ASP A 204 -3.04 -3.80 -4.67
CA ASP A 204 -3.31 -4.44 -3.37
C ASP A 204 -2.96 -3.57 -2.16
N LEU A 205 -3.53 -2.37 -2.14
CA LEU A 205 -3.33 -1.39 -1.08
C LEU A 205 -4.12 -1.84 0.16
N LYS A 206 -3.43 -2.02 1.30
CA LYS A 206 -4.07 -2.50 2.54
C LYS A 206 -3.60 -1.72 3.75
N VAL A 207 -4.51 -1.53 4.71
CA VAL A 207 -4.19 -1.08 6.07
C VAL A 207 -4.88 -2.02 7.06
N THR A 208 -4.12 -2.75 7.86
CA THR A 208 -4.64 -3.74 8.81
C THR A 208 -4.22 -3.44 10.23
N LYS A 209 -4.98 -3.92 11.21
CA LYS A 209 -4.56 -3.97 12.61
C LYS A 209 -3.55 -5.10 12.82
N LEU A 210 -2.66 -4.94 13.81
CA LEU A 210 -1.65 -5.93 14.24
C LEU A 210 -2.12 -6.76 15.44
#